data_AF-A0A5D0HUK8-F1
#
_entry.id   AF-A0A5D0HUK8-F1
#
_cell.length_a   1.000
_cell.length_b   1.000
_cell.length_c   1.000
_cell.angle_alpha   90.00
_cell.angle_beta   90.00
_cell.angle_gamma   90.00
#
_symmetry.space_group_name_H-M   'P 1'
#
loop_
_entity.id
_entity.type
_entity.pdbx_description
1 polymer ?
#
loop_
_entity_poly.entity_id
_entity_poly.type
_entity_poly.pdbx_seq_one_letter_code
_entity_poly.pdbx_strand_id
1 'polypeptide(L)'
;MKKILIIICLGSFVFSCKTRKGVAKPVNTKTEQVVVKPKVEKVYASDTERYIDTYKAIAQNEMKLYNIPASITLAQGILESGSGKGRLSVEGNNHFGIKCHEWTGRRIFHDDDKKGECFRKYKEAKTSFRDHSLFLSQRDRYSKLFNIKPGNYKAWAKGLKAAGYATDPKYPQKLISLIERYELYKYDDEILQEKRLVNVKVLPKKKIHLVVKGDTLYYISKMHDISVEDLKRLNNLKDNTIHIGQKLQVNLD
;
A
#
# COMPACT_ATOMS: atom_id res chain seq x y z
N MET A 1 -36.66 -55.80 20.61
CA MET A 1 -35.81 -56.23 19.47
C MET A 1 -36.55 -55.89 18.18
N LYS A 2 -35.91 -55.14 17.26
CA LYS A 2 -36.17 -54.95 15.80
C LYS A 2 -37.65 -55.08 15.32
N LYS A 3 -38.27 -54.17 14.56
CA LYS A 3 -37.81 -53.16 13.59
C LYS A 3 -39.08 -52.53 12.94
N ILE A 4 -38.94 -51.34 12.36
CA ILE A 4 -39.61 -50.84 11.13
C ILE A 4 -40.94 -50.06 11.21
N LEU A 5 -40.88 -48.89 10.54
CA LEU A 5 -41.88 -48.17 9.72
C LEU A 5 -42.47 -46.89 10.31
N ILE A 6 -41.90 -45.74 9.94
CA ILE A 6 -42.64 -44.46 9.88
C ILE A 6 -42.50 -43.94 8.45
N ILE A 7 -43.57 -44.13 7.68
CA ILE A 7 -43.82 -43.51 6.38
C ILE A 7 -44.47 -42.15 6.67
N ILE A 8 -43.82 -41.05 6.29
CA ILE A 8 -44.44 -39.72 6.29
C ILE A 8 -44.87 -39.42 4.86
N CYS A 9 -46.19 -39.43 4.64
CA CYS A 9 -46.86 -39.12 3.40
C CYS A 9 -46.66 -37.64 2.99
N LEU A 10 -46.31 -37.45 1.71
CA LEU A 10 -46.44 -36.20 0.98
C LEU A 10 -47.89 -35.72 0.97
N GLY A 11 -48.13 -34.51 1.49
CA GLY A 11 -49.37 -33.76 1.29
C GLY A 11 -49.14 -32.63 0.30
N SER A 12 -49.58 -32.83 -0.94
CA SER A 12 -49.58 -31.84 -2.02
C SER A 12 -50.69 -30.81 -1.80
N PHE A 13 -50.36 -29.59 -1.41
CA PHE A 13 -51.32 -28.47 -1.43
C PHE A 13 -51.25 -27.76 -2.79
N VAL A 14 -52.26 -28.01 -3.62
CA VAL A 14 -52.49 -27.30 -4.88
C VAL A 14 -53.34 -26.08 -4.56
N PHE A 15 -52.74 -24.89 -4.54
CA PHE A 15 -53.50 -23.64 -4.45
C PHE A 15 -53.95 -23.21 -5.85
N SER A 16 -55.25 -23.35 -6.09
CA SER A 16 -55.96 -22.79 -7.24
C SER A 16 -56.22 -21.30 -7.02
N CYS A 17 -55.62 -20.43 -7.83
CA CYS A 17 -55.97 -19.02 -7.89
C CYS A 17 -56.44 -18.62 -9.29
N LYS A 18 -57.73 -18.26 -9.35
CA LYS A 18 -58.48 -17.65 -10.45
C LYS A 18 -57.69 -16.53 -11.14
N THR A 19 -57.60 -16.60 -12.47
CA THR A 19 -57.11 -15.51 -13.33
C THR A 19 -58.16 -14.42 -13.48
N ARG A 20 -57.87 -13.21 -13.00
CA ARG A 20 -58.55 -11.99 -13.46
C ARG A 20 -57.75 -11.42 -14.63
N LYS A 21 -58.36 -11.39 -15.83
CA LYS A 21 -57.82 -10.68 -16.99
C LYS A 21 -57.92 -9.18 -16.75
N GLY A 22 -56.83 -8.57 -16.28
CA GLY A 22 -56.59 -7.14 -16.43
C GLY A 22 -55.95 -6.89 -17.79
N VAL A 23 -56.61 -6.10 -18.65
CA VAL A 23 -56.03 -5.63 -19.91
C VAL A 23 -54.91 -4.64 -19.58
N ALA A 24 -53.66 -5.09 -19.70
CA ALA A 24 -52.50 -4.22 -19.62
C ALA A 24 -52.45 -3.32 -20.86
N LYS A 25 -52.46 -2.00 -20.66
CA LYS A 25 -52.10 -1.03 -21.69
C LYS A 25 -50.64 -1.26 -22.10
N PRO A 26 -50.27 -1.09 -23.39
CA PRO A 26 -48.88 -1.24 -23.80
C PRO A 26 -48.07 -0.12 -23.15
N VAL A 27 -47.27 -0.47 -22.14
CA VAL A 27 -46.19 0.39 -21.67
C VAL A 27 -45.13 0.33 -22.74
N ASN A 28 -44.97 1.45 -23.44
CA ASN A 28 -43.95 1.64 -24.46
C ASN A 28 -42.60 1.75 -23.74
N THR A 29 -41.99 0.62 -23.43
CA THR A 29 -40.63 0.56 -22.88
C THR A 29 -39.70 1.01 -24.00
N LYS A 30 -39.32 2.29 -23.98
CA LYS A 30 -38.19 2.76 -24.76
C LYS A 30 -36.99 1.94 -24.30
N THR A 31 -36.52 1.07 -25.17
CA THR A 31 -35.25 0.36 -25.01
C THR A 31 -34.17 1.44 -25.01
N GLU A 32 -33.75 1.86 -23.82
CA GLU A 32 -32.58 2.70 -23.66
C GLU A 32 -31.39 1.82 -24.04
N GLN A 33 -30.90 2.00 -25.27
CA GLN A 33 -29.70 1.33 -25.73
C GLN A 33 -28.55 1.80 -24.85
N VAL A 34 -28.11 0.95 -23.92
CA VAL A 34 -26.86 1.17 -23.19
C VAL A 34 -25.75 1.07 -24.23
N VAL A 35 -25.30 2.23 -24.72
CA VAL A 35 -24.11 2.34 -25.56
C VAL A 35 -22.92 1.93 -24.69
N VAL A 36 -22.56 0.65 -24.75
CA VAL A 36 -21.32 0.14 -24.15
C VAL A 36 -20.19 0.77 -24.95
N LYS A 37 -19.66 1.90 -24.46
CA LYS A 37 -18.42 2.48 -25.00
C LYS A 37 -17.35 1.38 -24.94
N PRO A 38 -16.66 1.07 -26.06
CA PRO A 38 -15.61 0.07 -26.05
C PRO A 38 -14.55 0.50 -25.04
N LYS A 39 -14.28 -0.37 -24.05
CA LYS A 39 -13.17 -0.20 -23.11
C LYS A 39 -11.89 -0.28 -23.93
N VAL A 40 -11.30 0.88 -24.24
CA VAL A 40 -10.03 0.94 -24.98
C VAL A 40 -8.99 0.18 -24.16
N GLU A 41 -8.62 -1.01 -24.65
CA GLU A 41 -7.64 -1.84 -23.98
C GLU A 41 -6.27 -1.15 -24.10
N LYS A 42 -5.64 -0.90 -22.95
CA LYS A 42 -4.37 -0.20 -22.90
C LYS A 42 -3.29 -1.10 -23.51
N VAL A 43 -2.66 -0.64 -24.58
CA VAL A 43 -1.56 -1.35 -25.24
C VAL A 43 -0.25 -1.02 -24.51
N TYR A 44 0.56 -2.04 -24.25
CA TYR A 44 1.84 -1.93 -23.57
C TYR A 44 2.95 -2.45 -24.49
N ALA A 45 4.13 -1.82 -24.47
CA ALA A 45 5.23 -2.26 -25.34
C ALA A 45 5.89 -3.55 -24.84
N SER A 46 5.68 -3.93 -23.57
CA SER A 46 6.14 -5.19 -23.00
C SER A 46 5.24 -5.73 -21.88
N ASP A 47 5.36 -7.03 -21.61
CA ASP A 47 4.74 -7.68 -20.44
C ASP A 47 5.18 -7.02 -19.13
N THR A 48 6.43 -6.55 -19.06
CA THR A 48 6.98 -5.87 -17.89
C THR A 48 6.30 -4.51 -17.65
N GLU A 49 6.09 -3.70 -18.69
CA GLU A 49 5.37 -2.43 -18.53
C GLU A 49 3.92 -2.63 -18.15
N ARG A 50 3.26 -3.65 -18.71
CA ARG A 50 1.91 -4.05 -18.28
C ARG A 50 1.90 -4.43 -16.80
N TYR A 51 2.88 -5.21 -16.35
CA TYR A 51 3.04 -5.60 -14.95
C TYR A 51 3.21 -4.38 -14.05
N ILE A 52 4.12 -3.47 -14.42
CA ILE A 52 4.36 -2.23 -13.67
C ILE A 52 3.08 -1.41 -13.57
N ASP A 53 2.38 -1.17 -14.68
CA ASP A 53 1.14 -0.38 -14.66
C ASP A 53 0.05 -1.03 -13.80
N THR A 54 -0.04 -2.36 -13.83
CA THR A 54 -1.01 -3.13 -13.04
C THR A 54 -0.73 -3.04 -11.53
N TYR A 55 0.54 -3.12 -11.12
CA TYR A 55 0.91 -3.32 -9.71
C TYR A 55 1.56 -2.11 -9.02
N LYS A 56 1.92 -1.04 -9.74
CA LYS A 56 2.58 0.15 -9.15
C LYS A 56 1.82 0.73 -7.96
N ALA A 57 0.50 0.87 -8.07
CA ALA A 57 -0.33 1.42 -6.99
C ALA A 57 -0.32 0.52 -5.74
N ILE A 58 -0.27 -0.80 -5.92
CA ILE A 58 -0.13 -1.75 -4.81
C ILE A 58 1.24 -1.60 -4.16
N ALA A 59 2.32 -1.59 -4.95
CA ALA A 59 3.68 -1.43 -4.44
C ALA A 59 3.87 -0.09 -3.68
N GLN A 60 3.31 1.00 -4.19
CA GLN A 60 3.29 2.30 -3.53
C GLN A 60 2.51 2.28 -2.20
N ASN A 61 1.36 1.60 -2.16
CA ASN A 61 0.62 1.41 -0.92
C ASN A 61 1.42 0.60 0.11
N GLU A 62 2.10 -0.46 -0.32
CA GLU A 62 2.95 -1.25 0.57
C GLU A 62 4.17 -0.44 1.05
N MET A 63 4.74 0.44 0.22
CA MET A 63 5.77 1.39 0.64
C MET A 63 5.26 2.36 1.71
N LYS A 64 4.03 2.86 1.60
CA LYS A 64 3.43 3.73 2.62
C LYS A 64 3.32 3.02 3.96
N LEU A 65 2.89 1.75 3.94
CA LEU A 65 2.56 0.97 5.14
C LEU A 65 3.78 0.33 5.82
N TYR A 66 4.73 -0.17 5.04
CA TYR A 66 5.86 -0.97 5.53
C TYR A 66 7.22 -0.33 5.27
N ASN A 67 7.27 0.83 4.61
CA ASN A 67 8.51 1.58 4.34
C ASN A 67 9.54 0.80 3.48
N ILE A 68 9.07 -0.19 2.71
CA ILE A 68 9.86 -0.89 1.69
C ILE A 68 9.74 -0.08 0.39
N PRO A 69 10.82 0.23 -0.32
CA PRO A 69 10.72 1.00 -1.57
C PRO A 69 9.78 0.31 -2.56
N ALA A 70 8.89 1.08 -3.18
CA ALA A 70 8.00 0.60 -4.22
C ALA A 70 8.82 0.06 -5.42
N SER A 71 9.95 0.70 -5.74
CA SER A 71 10.88 0.24 -6.77
C SER A 71 11.44 -1.15 -6.50
N ILE A 72 11.83 -1.43 -5.25
CA ILE A 72 12.31 -2.74 -4.80
C ILE A 72 11.19 -3.79 -4.92
N THR A 73 10.00 -3.45 -4.42
CA THR A 73 8.84 -4.36 -4.46
C THR A 73 8.48 -4.71 -5.91
N LEU A 74 8.45 -3.73 -6.81
CA LEU A 74 8.17 -3.96 -8.24
C LEU A 74 9.29 -4.75 -8.91
N ALA A 75 10.55 -4.43 -8.66
CA ALA A 75 11.68 -5.13 -9.28
C ALA A 75 11.74 -6.60 -8.86
N GLN A 76 11.51 -6.90 -7.57
CA GLN A 76 11.37 -8.28 -7.10
C GLN A 76 10.16 -8.94 -7.75
N GLY A 77 8.99 -8.30 -7.74
CA GLY A 77 7.80 -8.84 -8.39
C GLY A 77 8.02 -9.17 -9.87
N ILE A 78 8.69 -8.29 -10.63
CA ILE A 78 9.05 -8.53 -12.04
C ILE A 78 9.99 -9.73 -12.17
N LEU A 79 11.07 -9.77 -11.38
CA LEU A 79 12.09 -10.80 -11.47
C LEU A 79 11.56 -12.18 -11.06
N GLU A 80 10.93 -12.28 -9.89
CA GLU A 80 10.48 -13.55 -9.30
C GLU A 80 9.28 -14.15 -10.05
N SER A 81 8.45 -13.31 -10.67
CA SER A 81 7.24 -13.76 -11.38
C SER A 81 7.38 -13.82 -12.90
N GLY A 82 8.55 -13.46 -13.44
CA GLY A 82 8.75 -13.31 -14.88
C GLY A 82 7.75 -12.33 -15.49
N SER A 83 7.66 -11.12 -14.92
CA SER A 83 6.66 -10.11 -15.29
C SER A 83 5.21 -10.62 -15.24
N GLY A 84 4.90 -11.45 -14.23
CA GLY A 84 3.56 -12.00 -13.99
C GLY A 84 3.18 -13.16 -14.90
N LYS A 85 4.12 -13.71 -15.67
CA LYS A 85 3.89 -14.82 -16.61
C LYS A 85 4.22 -16.19 -16.01
N GLY A 86 4.99 -16.22 -14.93
CA GLY A 86 5.37 -17.45 -14.24
C GLY A 86 4.17 -18.20 -13.68
N ARG A 87 4.25 -19.53 -13.63
CA ARG A 87 3.15 -20.38 -13.16
C ARG A 87 2.66 -20.00 -11.75
N LEU A 88 3.58 -19.73 -10.83
CA LEU A 88 3.25 -19.36 -9.45
C LEU A 88 2.44 -18.05 -9.37
N SER A 89 2.72 -17.07 -10.23
CA SER A 89 1.95 -15.82 -10.26
C SER A 89 0.62 -16.00 -10.99
N VAL A 90 0.58 -16.72 -12.12
CA VAL A 90 -0.65 -16.94 -12.90
C VAL A 90 -1.67 -17.80 -12.16
N GLU A 91 -1.27 -18.96 -11.64
CA GLU A 91 -2.20 -19.92 -11.00
C GLU A 91 -2.31 -19.72 -9.49
N GLY A 92 -1.25 -19.16 -8.89
CA GLY A 92 -1.10 -19.03 -7.45
C GLY A 92 -1.29 -17.61 -6.91
N ASN A 93 -1.33 -16.60 -7.78
CA ASN A 93 -1.17 -15.19 -7.40
C ASN A 93 0.07 -14.95 -6.53
N ASN A 94 1.10 -15.81 -6.60
CA ASN A 94 2.31 -15.70 -5.81
C ASN A 94 3.40 -15.03 -6.65
N HIS A 95 3.51 -13.71 -6.52
CA HIS A 95 4.43 -12.90 -7.33
C HIS A 95 5.87 -12.87 -6.83
N PHE A 96 6.15 -13.43 -5.65
CA PHE A 96 7.44 -13.31 -4.96
C PHE A 96 8.05 -14.66 -4.58
N GLY A 97 7.48 -15.77 -5.06
CA GLY A 97 8.00 -17.12 -4.78
C GLY A 97 7.98 -17.50 -3.29
N ILE A 98 7.05 -16.97 -2.49
CA ILE A 98 7.06 -17.23 -1.04
C ILE A 98 6.67 -18.68 -0.76
N LYS A 99 7.58 -19.44 -0.13
CA LYS A 99 7.40 -20.84 0.29
C LYS A 99 6.45 -20.93 1.49
N CYS A 100 5.84 -22.10 1.69
CA CYS A 100 4.82 -22.31 2.72
C CYS A 100 5.37 -22.07 4.14
N HIS A 101 6.44 -22.75 4.57
CA HIS A 101 6.83 -22.78 5.99
C HIS A 101 5.59 -23.07 6.86
N GLU A 102 5.36 -22.29 7.93
CA GLU A 102 4.17 -22.36 8.82
C GLU A 102 2.85 -21.89 8.19
N TRP A 103 2.80 -21.66 6.87
CA TRP A 103 1.60 -21.20 6.18
C TRP A 103 0.49 -22.24 6.25
N THR A 104 -0.68 -21.85 6.75
CA THR A 104 -1.88 -22.69 6.89
C THR A 104 -2.90 -22.52 5.76
N GLY A 105 -2.75 -21.48 4.93
CA GLY A 105 -3.68 -21.16 3.84
C GLY A 105 -3.56 -22.06 2.61
N ARG A 106 -4.11 -21.60 1.48
CA ARG A 106 -4.05 -22.32 0.20
C ARG A 106 -2.61 -22.46 -0.29
N ARG A 107 -2.31 -23.57 -0.96
CA ARG A 107 -0.96 -23.93 -1.41
C ARG A 107 -0.97 -24.28 -2.90
N ILE A 108 0.20 -24.19 -3.52
CA ILE A 108 0.49 -24.68 -4.87
C ILE A 108 1.87 -25.33 -4.84
N PHE A 109 2.03 -26.45 -5.53
CA PHE A 109 3.31 -27.14 -5.63
C PHE A 109 3.99 -26.81 -6.96
N HIS A 110 5.30 -26.57 -6.90
CA HIS A 110 6.14 -26.26 -8.05
C HIS A 110 7.55 -26.77 -7.81
N ASP A 111 8.25 -27.12 -8.89
CA ASP A 111 9.64 -27.55 -8.83
C ASP A 111 10.52 -26.31 -8.95
N ASP A 112 11.34 -26.04 -7.93
CA ASP A 112 12.26 -24.88 -7.88
C ASP A 112 13.67 -25.35 -7.53
N ASP A 113 14.05 -25.34 -6.24
CA ASP A 113 15.29 -25.96 -5.76
C ASP A 113 15.15 -27.49 -5.65
N LYS A 114 13.95 -27.94 -5.31
CA LYS A 114 13.59 -29.37 -5.16
C LYS A 114 12.27 -29.65 -5.86
N LYS A 115 12.06 -30.93 -6.18
CA LYS A 115 10.79 -31.40 -6.74
C LYS A 115 9.67 -31.29 -5.70
N GLY A 116 8.54 -30.74 -6.11
CA GLY A 116 7.31 -30.67 -5.31
C GLY A 116 7.40 -29.70 -4.14
N GLU A 117 8.14 -28.60 -4.26
CA GLU A 117 8.20 -27.60 -3.21
C GLU A 117 6.86 -26.88 -3.01
N CYS A 118 6.55 -26.59 -1.75
CA CYS A 118 5.30 -25.95 -1.36
C CYS A 118 5.43 -24.43 -1.40
N PHE A 119 4.58 -23.79 -2.20
CA PHE A 119 4.44 -22.34 -2.27
C PHE A 119 3.06 -21.88 -1.79
N ARG A 120 3.03 -20.69 -1.20
CA ARG A 120 1.79 -20.05 -0.78
C ARG A 120 0.94 -19.74 -2.02
N LYS A 121 -0.38 -19.91 -1.91
CA LYS A 121 -1.36 -19.53 -2.95
C LYS A 121 -2.35 -18.53 -2.37
N TYR A 122 -2.57 -17.46 -3.13
CA TYR A 122 -3.36 -16.32 -2.70
C TYR A 122 -4.64 -16.17 -3.53
N LYS A 123 -5.62 -15.44 -2.98
CA LYS A 123 -6.86 -15.12 -3.69
C LYS A 123 -6.62 -14.13 -4.83
N GLU A 124 -5.74 -13.17 -4.59
CA GLU A 124 -5.42 -12.06 -5.49
C GLU A 124 -3.96 -11.65 -5.28
N ALA A 125 -3.37 -11.05 -6.32
CA ALA A 125 -1.99 -10.58 -6.29
C ALA A 125 -1.71 -9.63 -5.10
N LYS A 126 -2.62 -8.71 -4.79
CA LYS A 126 -2.47 -7.76 -3.67
C LYS A 126 -2.14 -8.47 -2.35
N THR A 127 -2.72 -9.65 -2.10
CA THR A 127 -2.42 -10.42 -0.89
C THR A 127 -0.97 -10.93 -0.88
N SER A 128 -0.40 -11.31 -2.03
CA SER A 128 1.03 -11.71 -2.09
C SER A 128 1.97 -10.54 -1.89
N PHE A 129 1.61 -9.34 -2.38
CA PHE A 129 2.38 -8.10 -2.12
C PHE A 129 2.39 -7.74 -0.64
N ARG A 130 1.23 -7.88 0.02
CA ARG A 130 1.13 -7.72 1.48
C ARG A 130 1.98 -8.76 2.22
N ASP A 131 1.86 -10.03 1.86
CA ASP A 131 2.60 -11.10 2.53
C ASP A 131 4.11 -10.98 2.32
N HIS A 132 4.56 -10.52 1.15
CA HIS A 132 5.95 -10.14 0.90
C HIS A 132 6.42 -9.00 1.83
N SER A 133 5.58 -7.97 2.00
CA SER A 133 5.91 -6.85 2.89
C SER A 133 6.00 -7.26 4.35
N LEU A 134 5.10 -8.15 4.80
CA LEU A 134 5.16 -8.76 6.13
C LEU A 134 6.39 -9.66 6.27
N PHE A 135 6.71 -10.46 5.25
CA PHE A 135 7.88 -11.33 5.23
C PHE A 135 9.18 -10.56 5.44
N LEU A 136 9.34 -9.41 4.78
CA LEU A 136 10.50 -8.55 4.96
C LEU A 136 10.48 -7.79 6.30
N SER A 137 9.33 -7.24 6.71
CA SER A 137 9.25 -6.38 7.91
C SER A 137 9.26 -7.14 9.24
N GLN A 138 8.81 -8.39 9.28
CA GLN A 138 8.65 -9.15 10.52
C GLN A 138 9.82 -10.09 10.84
N ARG A 139 10.77 -10.28 9.90
CA ARG A 139 11.89 -11.20 10.11
C ARG A 139 13.15 -10.42 10.44
N ASP A 140 13.74 -10.69 11.61
CA ASP A 140 14.92 -10.00 12.14
C ASP A 140 16.10 -9.93 11.17
N ARG A 141 16.29 -10.96 10.34
CA ARG A 141 17.36 -10.98 9.33
C ARG A 141 17.30 -9.81 8.35
N TYR A 142 16.12 -9.24 8.12
CA TYR A 142 15.90 -8.09 7.24
C TYR A 142 15.82 -6.75 7.98
N SER A 143 15.81 -6.73 9.32
CA SER A 143 15.65 -5.50 10.14
C SER A 143 16.58 -4.36 9.72
N LYS A 144 17.85 -4.66 9.40
CA LYS A 144 18.85 -3.66 8.98
C LYS A 144 18.48 -2.92 7.68
N LEU A 145 17.64 -3.51 6.83
CA LEU A 145 17.13 -2.84 5.62
C LEU A 145 16.31 -1.60 5.96
N PHE A 146 15.55 -1.64 7.05
CA PHE A 146 14.64 -0.55 7.43
C PHE A 146 15.37 0.68 8.01
N ASN A 147 16.68 0.56 8.27
CA ASN A 147 17.56 1.69 8.58
C ASN A 147 18.05 2.41 7.32
N ILE A 148 17.87 1.81 6.14
CA ILE A 148 18.24 2.40 4.86
C ILE A 148 17.13 3.35 4.42
N LYS A 149 17.50 4.58 4.05
CA LYS A 149 16.55 5.55 3.49
C LYS A 149 15.79 4.91 2.31
N PRO A 150 14.44 4.98 2.26
CA PRO A 150 13.66 4.31 1.22
C PRO A 150 14.04 4.72 -0.22
N GLY A 151 14.51 5.96 -0.43
CA GLY A 151 14.99 6.38 -1.76
C GLY A 151 16.31 5.74 -2.21
N ASN A 152 17.01 5.00 -1.35
CA ASN A 152 18.28 4.35 -1.68
C ASN A 152 18.06 2.88 -2.06
N TYR A 153 17.40 2.65 -3.19
CA TYR A 153 17.12 1.31 -3.69
C TYR A 153 18.41 0.48 -3.97
N LYS A 154 19.53 1.13 -4.31
CA LYS A 154 20.82 0.43 -4.52
C LYS A 154 21.33 -0.21 -3.24
N ALA A 155 21.23 0.50 -2.12
CA ALA A 155 21.58 -0.05 -0.80
C ALA A 155 20.58 -1.14 -0.38
N TRP A 156 19.28 -0.95 -0.64
CA TRP A 156 18.26 -1.98 -0.40
C TRP A 156 18.55 -3.27 -1.17
N ALA A 157 18.84 -3.20 -2.46
CA ALA A 157 19.15 -4.36 -3.30
C ALA A 157 20.37 -5.14 -2.79
N LYS A 158 21.44 -4.44 -2.39
CA LYS A 158 22.62 -5.04 -1.76
C LYS A 158 22.29 -5.66 -0.40
N GLY A 159 21.51 -4.95 0.41
CA GLY A 159 21.08 -5.41 1.72
C GLY A 159 20.21 -6.66 1.67
N LEU A 160 19.30 -6.78 0.69
CA LEU A 160 18.46 -7.97 0.49
C LEU A 160 19.32 -9.21 0.22
N LYS A 161 20.34 -9.07 -0.62
CA LYS A 161 21.31 -10.14 -0.88
C LYS A 161 22.10 -10.48 0.38
N ALA A 162 22.64 -9.48 1.09
CA ALA A 162 23.40 -9.67 2.32
C ALA A 162 22.56 -10.33 3.44
N ALA A 163 21.27 -10.00 3.51
CA ALA A 163 20.31 -10.61 4.41
C ALA A 163 19.89 -12.02 3.97
N GLY A 164 20.28 -12.47 2.77
CA GLY A 164 20.06 -13.81 2.24
C GLY A 164 18.66 -14.04 1.67
N TYR A 165 18.08 -13.04 1.01
CA TYR A 165 16.86 -13.20 0.21
C TYR A 165 17.08 -14.14 -0.99
N ALA A 166 18.23 -14.02 -1.66
CA ALA A 166 18.60 -14.84 -2.81
C ALA A 166 20.05 -15.35 -2.72
N THR A 167 20.30 -16.53 -3.27
CA THR A 167 21.64 -17.14 -3.36
C THR A 167 22.48 -16.54 -4.49
N ASP A 168 21.84 -16.09 -5.58
CA ASP A 168 22.49 -15.51 -6.76
C ASP A 168 23.35 -14.27 -6.40
N PRO A 169 24.68 -14.28 -6.67
CA PRO A 169 25.55 -13.13 -6.42
C PRO A 169 25.19 -11.89 -7.27
N LYS A 170 24.55 -12.06 -8.43
CA LYS A 170 24.12 -10.96 -9.32
C LYS A 170 22.75 -10.40 -8.96
N TYR A 171 22.09 -10.92 -7.91
CA TYR A 171 20.76 -10.48 -7.51
C TYR A 171 20.64 -8.96 -7.32
N PRO A 172 21.56 -8.27 -6.61
CA PRO A 172 21.48 -6.82 -6.48
C PRO A 172 21.51 -6.09 -7.83
N GLN A 173 22.39 -6.51 -8.74
CA GLN A 173 22.54 -5.90 -10.07
C GLN A 173 21.32 -6.15 -10.95
N LYS A 174 20.69 -7.32 -10.85
CA LYS A 174 19.42 -7.61 -11.54
C LYS A 174 18.32 -6.67 -11.08
N LEU A 175 18.15 -6.47 -9.77
CA LEU A 175 17.16 -5.53 -9.24
C LEU A 175 17.47 -4.09 -9.66
N ILE A 176 18.71 -3.63 -9.49
CA ILE A 176 19.13 -2.28 -9.88
C ILE A 176 18.89 -2.04 -11.36
N SER A 177 19.24 -3.00 -12.23
CA SER A 177 19.03 -2.88 -13.66
C SER A 177 17.55 -2.77 -14.04
N LEU A 178 16.66 -3.53 -13.39
CA LEU A 178 15.22 -3.40 -13.59
C LEU A 178 14.70 -2.04 -13.12
N ILE A 179 15.14 -1.58 -11.95
CA ILE A 179 14.75 -0.28 -11.38
C ILE A 179 15.19 0.88 -12.28
N GLU A 180 16.42 0.84 -12.79
CA GLU A 180 16.95 1.89 -13.66
C GLU A 180 16.32 1.83 -15.06
N ARG A 181 16.19 0.64 -15.66
CA ARG A 181 15.62 0.46 -17.01
C ARG A 181 14.17 0.93 -17.11
N TYR A 182 13.36 0.63 -16.11
CA TYR A 182 11.94 0.97 -16.09
C TYR A 182 11.62 2.18 -15.19
N GLU A 183 12.66 2.88 -14.74
CA GLU A 183 12.57 4.07 -13.89
C GLU A 183 11.66 3.90 -12.66
N LEU A 184 11.70 2.71 -12.03
CA LEU A 184 10.79 2.35 -10.95
C LEU A 184 10.97 3.23 -9.70
N TYR A 185 12.13 3.87 -9.55
CA TYR A 185 12.41 4.82 -8.48
C TYR A 185 11.47 6.04 -8.49
N LYS A 186 10.87 6.38 -9.64
CA LYS A 186 9.86 7.45 -9.72
C LYS A 186 8.67 7.19 -8.79
N TYR A 187 8.30 5.93 -8.62
CA TYR A 187 7.22 5.55 -7.70
C TYR A 187 7.62 5.70 -6.22
N ASP A 188 8.91 5.58 -5.89
CA ASP A 188 9.41 5.91 -4.56
C ASP A 188 9.34 7.41 -4.33
N ASP A 189 9.81 8.20 -5.31
CA ASP A 189 9.87 9.65 -5.26
C ASP A 189 8.49 10.28 -5.09
N GLU A 190 7.47 9.75 -5.80
CA GLU A 190 6.07 10.16 -5.62
C GLU A 190 5.61 10.02 -4.16
N ILE A 191 5.93 8.90 -3.50
CA ILE A 191 5.55 8.66 -2.10
C ILE A 191 6.37 9.53 -1.15
N LEU A 192 7.67 9.69 -1.41
CA LEU A 192 8.53 10.56 -0.60
C LEU A 192 8.12 12.03 -0.72
N GLN A 193 7.71 12.47 -1.91
CA GLN A 193 7.17 13.79 -2.14
C GLN A 193 5.82 13.98 -1.45
N GLU A 194 4.91 13.01 -1.56
CA GLU A 194 3.63 13.04 -0.83
C GLU A 194 3.86 13.17 0.68
N LYS A 195 4.74 12.35 1.27
CA LYS A 195 5.10 12.45 2.70
C LYS A 195 5.67 13.82 3.05
N ARG A 196 6.53 14.39 2.20
CA ARG A 196 7.06 15.76 2.40
C ARG A 196 5.95 16.80 2.34
N LEU A 197 5.04 16.73 1.37
CA LEU A 197 3.93 17.66 1.23
C LEU A 197 2.94 17.55 2.40
N VAL A 198 2.65 16.33 2.86
CA VAL A 198 1.84 16.10 4.06
C VAL A 198 2.56 16.68 5.28
N ASN A 199 3.85 16.39 5.46
CA ASN A 199 4.61 16.96 6.57
C ASN A 199 4.61 18.49 6.51
N VAL A 200 4.78 19.12 5.34
CA VAL A 200 4.70 20.59 5.19
C VAL A 200 3.31 21.13 5.51
N LYS A 201 2.24 20.42 5.15
CA LYS A 201 0.86 20.81 5.50
C LYS A 201 0.55 20.64 6.99
N VAL A 202 1.19 19.66 7.63
CA VAL A 202 1.00 19.30 9.05
C VAL A 202 2.06 19.96 9.95
N LEU A 203 3.09 20.61 9.39
CA LEU A 203 4.02 21.44 10.14
C LEU A 203 3.18 22.39 11.01
N PRO A 204 3.43 22.45 12.33
CA PRO A 204 2.72 23.38 13.19
C PRO A 204 2.93 24.76 12.59
N LYS A 205 1.85 25.36 12.09
CA LYS A 205 1.92 26.68 11.49
C LYS A 205 2.48 27.60 12.56
N LYS A 206 3.66 28.17 12.32
CA LYS A 206 4.26 29.16 13.23
C LYS A 206 3.22 30.23 13.53
N LYS A 207 2.73 30.23 14.76
CA LYS A 207 1.80 31.21 15.25
C LYS A 207 2.63 32.42 15.63
N ILE A 208 2.30 33.56 15.05
CA ILE A 208 2.99 34.82 15.27
C ILE A 208 2.06 35.75 16.03
N HIS A 209 2.52 36.28 17.15
CA HIS A 209 1.91 37.39 17.85
C HIS A 209 2.58 38.69 17.42
N LEU A 210 1.79 39.67 16.98
CA LEU A 210 2.28 41.02 16.70
C LEU A 210 2.16 41.84 17.99
N VAL A 211 3.29 42.26 18.56
CA VAL A 211 3.32 43.01 19.82
C VAL A 211 2.58 44.34 19.63
N VAL A 212 1.60 44.61 20.48
CA VAL A 212 0.84 45.86 20.51
C VAL A 212 1.10 46.64 21.81
N LYS A 213 0.63 47.90 21.86
CA LYS A 213 0.77 48.73 23.06
C LYS A 213 0.11 48.03 24.26
N GLY A 214 0.88 47.82 25.33
CA GLY A 214 0.43 47.17 26.56
C GLY A 214 0.81 45.69 26.70
N ASP A 215 1.35 45.07 25.64
CA ASP A 215 1.87 43.71 25.73
C ASP A 215 3.10 43.61 26.63
N THR A 216 3.18 42.49 27.35
CA THR A 216 4.38 42.04 28.06
C THR A 216 4.64 40.59 27.69
N LEU A 217 5.89 40.11 27.82
CA LEU A 217 6.18 38.69 27.61
C LEU A 217 5.31 37.78 28.49
N TYR A 218 5.02 38.19 29.73
CA TYR A 218 4.14 37.43 30.62
C TYR A 218 2.72 37.31 30.04
N TYR A 219 2.13 38.42 29.59
CA TYR A 219 0.78 38.39 29.03
C TYR A 219 0.71 37.55 27.74
N ILE A 220 1.69 37.70 26.84
CA ILE A 220 1.78 36.90 25.61
C ILE A 220 1.98 35.42 25.94
N SER A 221 2.82 35.10 26.94
CA SER A 221 3.08 33.72 27.38
C SER A 221 1.79 33.03 27.84
N LYS A 222 0.96 33.73 28.62
CA LYS A 222 -0.34 33.22 29.09
C LYS A 222 -1.37 33.11 27.98
N MET A 223 -1.39 34.05 27.04
CA MET A 223 -2.31 34.03 25.90
C MET A 223 -2.10 32.82 24.99
N HIS A 224 -0.85 32.38 24.82
CA HIS A 224 -0.49 31.31 23.88
C HIS A 224 -0.05 30.01 24.56
N ASP A 225 -0.23 29.90 25.88
CA ASP A 225 0.13 28.72 26.68
C ASP A 225 1.59 28.26 26.46
N ILE A 226 2.51 29.21 26.48
CA ILE A 226 3.96 28.99 26.37
C ILE A 226 4.63 29.62 27.58
N SER A 227 5.74 29.05 28.09
CA SER A 227 6.46 29.71 29.17
C SER A 227 7.18 30.98 28.65
N VAL A 228 7.41 31.96 29.53
CA VAL A 228 8.20 33.16 29.15
C VAL A 228 9.60 32.75 28.68
N GLU A 229 10.20 31.75 29.31
CA GLU A 229 11.54 31.28 28.96
C GLU A 229 11.57 30.62 27.57
N ASP A 230 10.58 29.79 27.26
CA ASP A 230 10.44 29.20 25.92
C ASP A 230 10.14 30.26 24.87
N LEU A 231 9.28 31.23 25.18
CA LEU A 231 8.97 32.36 24.30
C LEU A 231 10.23 33.18 23.98
N LYS A 232 11.09 33.43 24.98
CA LYS A 232 12.37 34.11 24.79
C LYS A 232 13.32 33.28 23.95
N ARG A 233 13.50 32.00 24.29
CA ARG A 233 14.36 31.07 23.56
C ARG A 233 13.95 30.97 22.09
N LEU A 234 12.65 30.86 21.84
CA LEU A 234 12.08 30.74 20.50
C LEU A 234 12.31 31.97 19.62
N ASN A 235 12.42 33.15 20.24
CA ASN A 235 12.59 34.43 19.56
C ASN A 235 13.99 35.05 19.75
N ASN A 236 14.94 34.28 20.29
CA ASN A 236 16.30 34.74 20.61
C ASN A 236 16.34 36.03 21.46
N LEU A 237 15.41 36.20 22.39
CA LEU A 237 15.36 37.36 23.30
C LEU A 237 16.32 37.16 24.47
N LYS A 238 17.20 38.13 24.70
CA LYS A 238 18.18 38.11 25.80
C LYS A 238 17.57 38.52 27.15
N ASP A 239 16.54 39.36 27.12
CA ASP A 239 15.84 39.87 28.29
C ASP A 239 14.32 39.94 28.00
N ASN A 240 13.59 40.70 28.82
CA ASN A 240 12.13 40.79 28.70
C ASN A 240 11.66 41.97 27.83
N THR A 241 12.57 42.66 27.16
CA THR A 241 12.28 43.83 26.32
C THR A 241 11.65 43.39 25.01
N ILE A 242 10.49 43.96 24.69
CA ILE A 242 9.79 43.79 23.43
C ILE A 242 9.31 45.14 22.91
N HIS A 243 9.22 45.29 21.59
CA HIS A 243 8.83 46.54 20.95
C HIS A 243 7.50 46.40 20.21
N ILE A 244 6.70 47.46 20.18
CA ILE A 244 5.46 47.50 19.41
C ILE A 244 5.77 47.22 17.93
N GLY A 245 4.98 46.35 17.31
CA GLY A 245 5.18 45.87 15.94
C GLY A 245 6.16 44.70 15.82
N GLN A 246 6.83 44.29 16.90
CA GLN A 246 7.67 43.10 16.90
C GLN A 246 6.82 41.84 16.69
N LYS A 247 7.31 40.93 15.85
CA LYS A 247 6.69 39.62 15.61
C LYS A 247 7.35 38.60 16.52
N LEU A 248 6.56 37.95 17.38
CA LEU A 248 7.02 36.87 18.24
C LEU A 248 6.38 35.56 17.81
N GLN A 249 7.20 34.53 17.59
CA GLN A 249 6.73 33.16 17.46
C GLN A 249 6.28 32.66 18.84
N VAL A 250 5.06 32.13 18.92
CA VAL A 250 4.39 31.82 20.20
C VAL A 250 3.96 30.36 20.33
N ASN A 251 4.45 29.49 19.44
CA ASN A 251 4.34 28.04 19.56
C ASN A 251 5.65 27.37 19.18
N LEU A 252 5.97 26.30 19.92
CA LEU A 252 7.06 25.40 19.58
C LEU A 252 6.61 24.48 18.44
N ASP A 253 7.56 24.11 17.57
CA ASP A 253 7.35 23.06 16.56
C ASP A 253 7.22 21.68 17.24
#